data_AF-A0A093XRA8-F1
#
_entry.id   AF-A0A093XRA8-F1
#
_cell.length_a   1.000
_cell.length_b   1.000
_cell.length_c   1.000
_cell.angle_alpha   90.00
_cell.angle_beta   90.00
_cell.angle_gamma   90.00
#
_symmetry.space_group_name_H-M   'P 1'
#
loop_
_entity.id
_entity.type
_entity.pdbx_description
1 polymer ?
#
loop_
_entity_poly.entity_id
_entity_poly.type
_entity_poly.pdbx_seq_one_letter_code
_entity_poly.pdbx_strand_id
1 'polypeptide(L)'
;EDVNLTRLKILILKAAMNVGFERNQPANGSVSGPANALQAYVKALPTGSFGSLPWHANLLASYKDLVLSDPTFRSAVTLPAQGKRANALDVSKSVGWMMKSGQYLWLKDLYRLVFGFQVDEAEKRKNTGIVV
;
A
#
# COMPACT_ATOMS: atom_id res chain seq x y z
N GLU A 1 9.20 5.28 -15.25
CA GLU A 1 8.08 4.97 -14.34
C GLU A 1 7.44 6.28 -13.90
N ASP A 2 6.12 6.34 -13.79
CA ASP A 2 5.39 7.55 -13.35
C ASP A 2 5.52 7.74 -11.83
N VAL A 3 5.77 8.97 -11.39
CA VAL A 3 6.01 9.31 -9.98
C VAL A 3 4.80 9.06 -9.09
N ASN A 4 3.57 9.23 -9.62
CA ASN A 4 2.36 8.96 -8.87
C ASN A 4 2.20 7.46 -8.64
N LEU A 5 2.46 6.65 -9.67
CA LEU A 5 2.46 5.19 -9.53
C LEU A 5 3.50 4.73 -8.50
N THR A 6 4.72 5.27 -8.52
CA THR A 6 5.74 4.93 -7.50
C THR A 6 5.23 5.26 -6.09
N ARG A 7 4.60 6.43 -5.87
CA ARG A 7 4.05 6.83 -4.56
C ARG A 7 2.90 5.95 -4.10
N LEU A 8 2.01 5.55 -5.01
CA LEU A 8 0.93 4.61 -4.72
C LEU A 8 1.46 3.22 -4.34
N LYS A 9 2.49 2.73 -5.04
CA LYS A 9 3.16 1.48 -4.67
C LYS A 9 3.79 1.55 -3.28
N ILE A 10 4.42 2.68 -2.92
CA ILE A 10 4.95 2.90 -1.57
C ILE A 10 3.82 2.83 -0.55
N LEU A 11 2.67 3.47 -0.81
CA LEU A 11 1.51 3.41 0.08
C LEU A 11 0.99 1.98 0.28
N ILE A 12 0.80 1.24 -0.80
CA ILE A 12 0.28 -0.15 -0.80
C ILE A 12 1.22 -1.09 -0.06
N LEU A 13 2.52 -0.97 -0.32
CA LEU A 13 3.52 -1.76 0.36
C LEU A 13 3.62 -1.40 1.84
N LYS A 14 3.56 -0.10 2.16
CA LYS A 14 3.61 0.36 3.55
C LYS A 14 2.43 -0.18 4.37
N ALA A 15 1.25 -0.29 3.77
CA ALA A 15 0.09 -0.90 4.43
C ALA A 15 0.35 -2.36 4.83
N ALA A 16 0.95 -3.17 3.96
CA ALA A 16 1.36 -4.53 4.30
C ALA A 16 2.40 -4.54 5.43
N MET A 17 3.41 -3.66 5.37
CA MET A 17 4.44 -3.59 6.41
C MET A 17 3.86 -3.19 7.77
N ASN A 18 2.88 -2.29 7.81
CA ASN A 18 2.22 -1.88 9.04
C ASN A 18 1.44 -3.02 9.72
N VAL A 19 1.06 -4.06 8.98
CA VAL A 19 0.38 -5.25 9.52
C VAL A 19 1.30 -6.46 9.72
N GLY A 20 2.60 -6.29 9.46
CA GLY A 20 3.63 -7.29 9.76
C GLY A 20 4.31 -7.94 8.56
N PHE A 21 4.14 -7.42 7.33
CA PHE A 21 4.92 -7.88 6.18
C PHE A 21 6.38 -7.46 6.28
N GLU A 22 7.29 -8.42 6.15
CA GLU A 22 8.72 -8.17 6.07
C GLU A 22 9.27 -8.54 4.69
N ARG A 23 9.92 -7.58 4.02
CA ARG A 23 10.47 -7.74 2.66
C ARG A 23 11.52 -8.84 2.52
N ASN A 24 12.29 -9.05 3.58
CA ASN A 24 13.46 -9.92 3.59
C ASN A 24 13.20 -11.21 4.37
N GLN A 25 11.94 -11.51 4.71
CA GLN A 25 11.64 -12.76 5.41
C GLN A 25 11.99 -13.93 4.48
N PRO A 26 12.83 -14.89 4.91
CA PRO A 26 13.07 -16.08 4.14
C PRO A 26 11.73 -16.82 4.08
N ALA A 27 11.14 -16.88 2.88
CA ALA A 27 10.01 -17.77 2.68
C ALA A 27 10.51 -19.18 2.99
N ASN A 28 9.88 -19.86 3.94
CA ASN A 28 10.07 -21.28 4.18
C ASN A 28 9.81 -22.03 2.87
N GLY A 29 10.89 -22.26 2.11
CA GLY A 29 10.90 -22.90 0.80
C GLY A 29 10.14 -22.13 -0.30
N SER A 30 10.82 -21.88 -1.41
CA SER A 30 10.25 -21.73 -2.77
C SER A 30 9.65 -20.40 -3.25
N VAL A 31 9.56 -19.32 -2.46
CA VAL A 31 9.03 -18.04 -2.97
C VAL A 31 10.17 -17.12 -3.44
N SER A 32 10.42 -17.10 -4.75
CA SER A 32 11.47 -16.28 -5.37
C SER A 32 11.08 -14.80 -5.42
N GLY A 33 11.55 -14.02 -4.44
CA GLY A 33 11.59 -12.55 -4.48
C GLY A 33 10.47 -11.80 -3.75
N PRO A 34 10.69 -10.50 -3.45
CA PRO A 34 9.85 -9.70 -2.54
C PRO A 34 8.41 -9.49 -3.04
N ALA A 35 8.18 -9.51 -4.36
CA ALA A 35 6.85 -9.40 -4.94
C ALA A 35 5.99 -10.65 -4.70
N ASN A 36 6.58 -11.84 -4.87
CA ASN A 36 5.90 -13.09 -4.59
C ASN A 36 5.66 -13.27 -3.08
N ALA A 37 6.60 -12.83 -2.24
CA ALA A 37 6.42 -12.79 -0.79
C ALA A 37 5.27 -11.88 -0.37
N LEU A 38 5.16 -10.68 -0.96
CA LEU A 38 4.05 -9.76 -0.71
C LEU A 38 2.71 -10.40 -1.06
N GLN A 39 2.60 -11.04 -2.22
CA GLN A 39 1.34 -11.70 -2.61
C GLN A 39 0.98 -12.86 -1.69
N ALA A 40 1.94 -13.73 -1.35
CA ALA A 40 1.69 -14.84 -0.44
C ALA A 40 1.21 -14.33 0.92
N TYR A 41 1.86 -13.30 1.44
CA TYR A 41 1.48 -12.64 2.68
C TYR A 41 0.07 -12.04 2.60
N VAL A 42 -0.21 -11.25 1.55
CA VAL A 42 -1.51 -10.58 1.38
C VAL A 42 -2.64 -11.59 1.16
N LYS A 43 -2.38 -12.71 0.48
CA LYS A 43 -3.33 -13.82 0.35
C LYS A 43 -3.70 -14.40 1.71
N ALA A 44 -2.70 -14.60 2.58
CA ALA A 44 -2.86 -15.16 3.92
C ALA A 44 -3.39 -14.16 4.97
N LEU A 45 -3.48 -12.86 4.67
CA LEU A 45 -3.96 -11.86 5.61
C LEU A 45 -5.37 -12.19 6.13
N PRO A 46 -5.54 -12.38 7.45
CA PRO A 46 -6.85 -12.60 8.07
C PRO A 46 -7.79 -11.40 7.93
N THR A 47 -9.08 -11.67 7.97
CA THR A 47 -10.08 -10.62 8.13
C THR A 47 -9.84 -9.89 9.45
N GLY A 48 -9.75 -8.56 9.43
CA GLY A 48 -9.46 -7.73 10.60
C GLY A 48 -8.01 -7.24 10.72
N SER A 49 -7.10 -7.63 9.82
CA SER A 49 -5.72 -7.14 9.83
C SER A 49 -5.59 -5.62 9.68
N PHE A 50 -6.54 -4.96 9.01
CA PHE A 50 -6.61 -3.49 8.92
C PHE A 50 -7.36 -2.84 10.09
N GLY A 51 -7.82 -3.65 11.05
CA GLY A 51 -8.60 -3.23 12.22
C GLY A 51 -10.04 -3.76 12.19
N SER A 52 -10.83 -3.39 13.20
CA SER A 52 -12.15 -3.98 13.49
C SER A 52 -13.36 -3.21 12.94
N LEU A 53 -13.18 -1.97 12.46
CA LEU A 53 -14.28 -1.16 11.92
C LEU A 53 -14.82 -1.75 10.60
N PRO A 54 -16.13 -1.60 10.29
CA PRO A 54 -16.71 -2.16 9.06
C PRO A 54 -16.00 -1.71 7.77
N TRP A 55 -15.56 -0.46 7.72
CA TRP A 55 -14.85 0.06 6.54
C TRP A 55 -13.45 -0.57 6.36
N HIS A 56 -12.82 -1.09 7.43
CA HIS A 56 -11.54 -1.80 7.33
C HIS A 56 -11.70 -3.13 6.59
N ALA A 57 -12.83 -3.83 6.75
CA ALA A 57 -13.09 -5.08 6.05
C ALA A 57 -13.21 -4.85 4.54
N ASN A 58 -13.96 -3.82 4.13
CA ASN A 58 -14.09 -3.44 2.72
C ASN A 58 -12.76 -2.98 2.14
N LEU A 59 -11.98 -2.19 2.90
CA LEU A 59 -10.65 -1.76 2.50
C LEU A 59 -9.70 -2.94 2.29
N LEU A 60 -9.68 -3.90 3.21
CA LEU A 60 -8.85 -5.10 3.10
C LEU A 60 -9.24 -5.93 1.87
N ALA A 61 -10.54 -6.05 1.57
CA ALA A 61 -11.01 -6.76 0.39
C ALA A 61 -10.49 -6.10 -0.91
N SER A 62 -10.67 -4.79 -1.07
CA SER A 62 -10.17 -4.05 -2.24
C SER A 62 -8.64 -4.07 -2.34
N TYR A 63 -7.94 -4.02 -1.19
CA TYR A 63 -6.49 -4.13 -1.12
C TYR A 63 -5.98 -5.50 -1.58
N LYS A 64 -6.58 -6.59 -1.07
CA LYS A 64 -6.24 -7.96 -1.45
C LYS A 64 -6.49 -8.18 -2.95
N ASP A 65 -7.63 -7.71 -3.46
CA ASP A 65 -7.96 -7.82 -4.87
C ASP A 65 -6.91 -7.13 -5.75
N LEU A 66 -6.53 -5.88 -5.44
CA LEU A 66 -5.50 -5.16 -6.20
C LEU A 66 -4.15 -5.90 -6.18
N VAL A 67 -3.64 -6.27 -5.00
CA VAL A 67 -2.30 -6.85 -4.87
C VAL A 67 -2.21 -8.22 -5.56
N LEU A 68 -3.29 -8.99 -5.55
CA LEU A 68 -3.32 -10.33 -6.16
C LEU A 68 -3.64 -10.29 -7.66
N SER A 69 -4.43 -9.33 -8.13
CA SER A 69 -4.86 -9.26 -9.53
C SER A 69 -3.96 -8.38 -10.40
N ASP A 70 -3.34 -7.33 -9.87
CA ASP A 70 -2.58 -6.37 -10.69
C ASP A 70 -1.15 -6.89 -11.01
N PRO A 71 -0.78 -7.01 -12.31
CA PRO A 71 0.56 -7.43 -12.72
C PRO A 71 1.71 -6.61 -12.11
N THR A 72 1.45 -5.35 -11.75
CA THR A 72 2.39 -4.41 -11.15
C THR A 72 2.90 -4.87 -9.78
N PHE A 73 2.20 -5.76 -9.09
CA PHE A 73 2.65 -6.36 -7.82
C PHE A 73 3.20 -7.78 -7.98
N ARG A 74 3.37 -8.28 -9.22
CA ARG A 74 3.89 -9.63 -9.51
C ARG A 74 5.37 -9.70 -9.87
N SER A 75 6.05 -8.57 -10.07
CA SER A 75 7.48 -8.56 -10.39
C SER A 75 8.30 -7.89 -9.29
N ALA A 76 9.47 -8.45 -8.95
CA ALA A 76 10.37 -7.84 -7.98
C ALA A 76 10.92 -6.49 -8.46
N VAL A 77 11.00 -6.27 -9.78
CA VAL A 77 11.46 -5.02 -10.41
C VAL A 77 10.45 -3.89 -10.21
N THR A 78 9.18 -4.21 -9.94
CA THR A 78 8.10 -3.23 -9.87
C THR A 78 7.77 -2.77 -8.46
N LEU A 79 8.33 -3.39 -7.41
CA LEU A 79 8.20 -2.88 -6.04
C LEU A 79 9.22 -1.75 -5.78
N PRO A 80 8.87 -0.71 -4.99
CA PRO A 80 9.79 0.38 -4.66
C PRO A 80 11.11 -0.14 -4.05
N ALA A 81 12.26 0.52 -4.21
CA ALA A 81 13.47 0.06 -3.50
C ALA A 81 13.30 0.10 -1.96
N GLN A 82 14.09 -0.68 -1.22
CA GLN A 82 14.16 -0.56 0.23
C GLN A 82 14.78 0.80 0.61
N GLY A 83 14.27 1.42 1.68
CA GLY A 83 14.62 2.76 2.12
C GLY A 83 13.92 3.88 1.33
N LYS A 84 13.04 3.56 0.38
CA LYS A 84 12.37 4.58 -0.44
C LYS A 84 11.36 5.34 0.41
N ARG A 85 11.42 6.67 0.34
CA ARG A 85 10.58 7.58 1.13
C ARG A 85 9.55 8.30 0.28
N ALA A 86 8.40 8.57 0.88
CA ALA A 86 7.40 9.48 0.34
C ALA A 86 6.78 10.31 1.46
N ASN A 87 6.57 11.61 1.23
CA ASN A 87 5.88 12.47 2.19
C ASN A 87 4.35 12.26 2.08
N ALA A 88 3.63 12.63 3.13
CA ALA A 88 2.18 12.50 3.20
C ALA A 88 1.46 13.35 2.13
N LEU A 89 1.97 14.56 1.85
CA LEU A 89 1.38 15.49 0.88
C LEU A 89 1.46 15.02 -0.56
N ASP A 90 2.59 14.44 -0.96
CA ASP A 90 2.77 13.96 -2.32
C ASP A 90 1.97 12.68 -2.54
N VAL A 91 1.90 11.81 -1.53
CA VAL A 91 1.07 10.60 -1.62
C VAL A 91 -0.40 11.00 -1.72
N SER A 92 -0.87 12.01 -0.96
CA SER A 92 -2.27 12.46 -1.06
C SER A 92 -2.59 13.02 -2.46
N LYS A 93 -1.67 13.78 -3.07
CA LYS A 93 -1.81 14.23 -4.46
C LYS A 93 -1.89 13.07 -5.45
N SER A 94 -1.07 12.04 -5.28
CA SER A 94 -1.07 10.85 -6.14
C SER A 94 -2.34 9.99 -5.95
N VAL A 95 -2.86 9.90 -4.73
CA VAL A 95 -4.18 9.30 -4.45
C VAL A 95 -5.28 10.10 -5.15
N GLY A 96 -5.30 11.42 -5.00
CA GLY A 96 -6.27 12.29 -5.68
C GLY A 96 -6.18 12.18 -7.20
N TRP A 97 -4.97 12.11 -7.77
CA TRP A 97 -4.75 11.90 -9.20
C TRP A 97 -5.37 10.58 -9.69
N MET A 98 -5.18 9.47 -8.97
CA MET A 98 -5.78 8.18 -9.33
C MET A 98 -7.31 8.23 -9.24
N MET A 99 -7.84 8.84 -8.17
CA MET A 99 -9.28 8.93 -7.93
C MET A 99 -10.03 9.78 -8.96
N LYS A 100 -9.36 10.71 -9.64
CA LYS A 100 -9.98 11.51 -10.72
C LYS A 100 -10.49 10.67 -11.89
N SER A 101 -9.95 9.46 -12.07
CA SER A 101 -10.44 8.49 -13.06
C SER A 101 -11.78 7.83 -12.65
N GLY A 102 -12.27 8.08 -11.43
CA GLY A 102 -13.42 7.39 -10.84
C GLY A 102 -13.11 6.01 -10.28
N GLN A 103 -11.89 5.49 -10.48
CA GLN A 103 -11.45 4.21 -9.96
C GLN A 103 -10.68 4.36 -8.63
N TYR A 104 -10.53 3.25 -7.91
CA TYR A 104 -9.70 3.15 -6.70
C TYR A 104 -10.02 4.18 -5.60
N LEU A 105 -11.29 4.53 -5.42
CA LEU A 105 -11.75 5.48 -4.39
C LEU A 105 -11.34 5.06 -2.97
N TRP A 106 -11.14 3.77 -2.74
CA TRP A 106 -10.67 3.19 -1.48
C TRP A 106 -9.22 3.60 -1.12
N LEU A 107 -8.43 4.14 -2.05
CA LEU A 107 -7.07 4.60 -1.79
C LEU A 107 -7.02 5.73 -0.74
N LYS A 108 -8.09 6.55 -0.63
CA LYS A 108 -8.20 7.55 0.44
C LYS A 108 -8.31 6.91 1.83
N ASP A 109 -8.97 5.76 1.93
CA ASP A 109 -9.11 5.00 3.16
C ASP A 109 -7.81 4.26 3.48
N LEU A 110 -7.10 3.75 2.47
CA LEU A 110 -5.74 3.20 2.63
C LEU A 110 -4.76 4.28 3.12
N TYR A 111 -4.84 5.48 2.54
CA TYR A 111 -4.05 6.64 2.98
C TYR A 111 -4.31 6.92 4.46
N ARG A 112 -5.59 6.99 4.86
CA ARG A 112 -5.96 7.20 6.26
C ARG A 112 -5.42 6.10 7.17
N LEU A 113 -5.48 4.85 6.74
CA LEU A 113 -4.94 3.73 7.51
C LEU A 113 -3.43 3.84 7.73
N VAL A 114 -2.68 4.25 6.70
CA VAL A 114 -1.21 4.31 6.75
C VAL A 114 -0.70 5.56 7.47
N PHE A 115 -1.32 6.71 7.24
CA PHE A 115 -0.86 8.00 7.79
C PHE A 115 -1.60 8.42 9.07
N GLY A 116 -2.78 7.84 9.35
CA GLY A 116 -3.60 8.16 10.51
C GLY A 116 -4.49 9.40 10.35
N PHE A 117 -4.62 9.96 9.13
CA PHE A 117 -5.44 11.13 8.84
C PHE A 117 -5.91 11.16 7.38
N GLN A 118 -6.91 11.99 7.07
CA GLN A 118 -7.50 12.06 5.73
C GLN A 118 -6.60 12.81 4.73
N VAL A 119 -6.79 12.54 3.44
CA VAL A 119 -6.00 13.16 2.35
C VAL A 119 -6.06 14.70 2.37
N ASP A 120 -7.17 15.27 2.81
CA ASP A 120 -7.38 16.73 2.90
C ASP A 120 -6.58 17.38 4.04
N GLU A 121 -6.20 16.61 5.06
CA GLU A 121 -5.36 17.09 6.16
C GLU A 121 -3.87 17.12 5.79
N ALA A 122 -3.48 16.51 4.67
CA ALA A 122 -2.07 16.37 4.28
C ALA A 122 -1.35 17.71 4.12
N GLU A 123 -2.05 18.75 3.67
CA GLU A 123 -1.48 20.10 3.56
C GLU A 123 -1.08 20.71 4.91
N LYS A 124 -1.76 20.31 5.98
CA LYS A 124 -1.46 20.76 7.35
C LYS A 124 -0.36 19.92 8.00
N ARG A 125 -0.07 18.72 7.49
CA ARG A 125 0.89 17.75 8.05
C ARG A 125 2.10 17.51 7.15
N LYS A 126 2.72 18.60 6.65
CA LYS A 126 3.80 18.56 5.65
C LYS A 126 5.07 17.79 6.08
N ASN A 127 5.26 17.59 7.39
CA ASN A 127 6.43 16.90 7.94
C ASN A 127 6.24 15.39 8.11
N THR A 128 5.05 14.86 7.82
CA THR A 128 4.80 13.41 7.93
C THR A 128 5.23 12.69 6.66
N GLY A 129 5.85 11.53 6.80
CA GLY A 129 6.27 10.69 5.68
C GLY A 129 6.37 9.21 6.07
N ILE A 130 6.48 8.36 5.06
CA ILE A 130 6.63 6.92 5.21
C ILE A 130 7.89 6.45 4.48
N VAL A 131 8.39 5.30 4.94
CA VAL A 131 9.51 4.58 4.34
C VAL A 131 9.13 3.10 4.19
N VAL A 132 9.58 2.49 3.10
CA VAL A 132 9.39 1.07 2.76
C VAL A 132 10.70 0.39 2.42
#